data_AF-A0A0T5PCJ9-F1
#
_entry.id   AF-A0A0T5PCJ9-F1
#
_cell.length_a   1.000
_cell.length_b   1.000
_cell.length_c   1.000
_cell.angle_alpha   90.00
_cell.angle_beta   90.00
_cell.angle_gamma   90.00
#
_symmetry.space_group_name_H-M   'P 1'
#
loop_
_entity.id
_entity.type
_entity.pdbx_description
1 polymer ?
#
loop_
_entity_poly.entity_id
_entity_poly.type
_entity_poly.pdbx_seq_one_letter_code
_entity_poly.pdbx_strand_id
1 'polypeptide(L)'
;MAVNTEKIALAGELALGLLEEGEGERARHDLDDDPEMREAYRYWSERFTAHYDIGAGAEVAPPPRVLSNIELTLFGEQSRSVRGGLIDAVRAPENRALVVTLAVAKAALLAWIIYLFV
;
A
#
# COMPACT_ATOMS: atom_id res chain seq x y z
N MET A 1 26.88 18.32 24.42
CA MET A 1 26.20 17.01 24.36
C MET A 1 27.14 16.10 23.60
N ALA A 2 27.79 15.14 24.27
CA ALA A 2 28.70 14.23 23.60
C ALA A 2 27.85 13.32 22.71
N VAL A 3 27.95 13.49 21.40
CA VAL A 3 27.29 12.61 20.43
C VAL A 3 27.79 11.20 20.69
N ASN A 4 26.89 10.28 21.01
CA ASN A 4 27.27 8.89 21.27
C ASN A 4 27.54 8.18 19.93
N THR A 5 28.80 8.25 19.48
CA THR A 5 29.25 7.71 18.18
C THR A 5 28.96 6.22 18.05
N GLU A 6 29.00 5.46 19.14
CA GLU A 6 28.70 4.02 19.15
C GLU A 6 27.23 3.76 18.81
N LYS A 7 26.31 4.54 19.39
CA LYS A 7 24.88 4.46 19.05
C LYS A 7 24.61 4.82 17.59
N ILE A 8 25.29 5.84 17.08
CA ILE A 8 25.15 6.23 15.67
C ILE A 8 25.62 5.11 14.76
N ALA A 9 26.74 4.45 15.08
CA ALA A 9 27.23 3.31 14.31
C ALA A 9 26.24 2.14 14.37
N LEU A 10 25.77 1.77 15.56
CA LEU A 10 24.81 0.69 15.78
C LEU A 10 23.49 0.93 15.02
N ALA A 11 22.98 2.17 15.03
CA ALA A 11 21.79 2.53 14.26
C ALA A 11 22.01 2.39 12.74
N GLY A 12 23.21 2.66 12.25
CA GLY A 12 23.59 2.48 10.85
C GLY A 12 23.68 1.01 10.46
N GLU A 13 24.28 0.17 11.31
CA GLU A 13 24.33 -1.28 11.14
C GLU A 13 22.93 -1.90 11.15
N LEU A 14 22.06 -1.43 12.07
CA LEU A 14 20.65 -1.82 12.11
C LEU A 14 19.92 -1.42 10.81
N ALA A 15 20.13 -0.18 10.33
CA ALA A 15 19.50 0.31 9.10
C ALA A 15 19.93 -0.47 7.85
N LEU A 16 21.16 -0.97 7.82
CA LEU A 16 21.66 -1.84 6.74
C LEU A 16 21.29 -3.32 6.92
N GLY A 17 20.71 -3.70 8.07
CA GLY A 17 20.42 -5.10 8.39
C GLY A 17 21.67 -5.96 8.59
N LEU A 18 22.76 -5.37 9.07
CA LEU A 18 24.05 -6.06 9.28
C LEU A 18 24.18 -6.72 10.66
N LEU A 19 23.26 -6.43 11.58
CA LEU A 19 23.29 -6.95 12.94
C LEU A 19 22.89 -8.42 12.99
N GLU A 20 23.55 -9.19 13.86
CA GLU A 20 23.15 -10.56 14.19
C GLU A 20 21.78 -10.59 14.88
N GLU A 21 21.04 -11.70 14.80
CA GLU A 21 19.65 -11.79 15.27
C GLU A 21 19.47 -11.28 16.71
N GLY A 22 20.34 -11.68 17.64
CA GLY A 22 20.25 -11.29 19.05
C GLY A 22 20.70 -9.86 19.35
N GLU A 23 21.46 -9.22 18.46
CA GLU A 23 21.85 -7.81 18.58
C GLU A 23 20.82 -6.89 17.90
N GLY A 24 20.29 -7.32 16.76
CA GLY A 24 19.24 -6.61 16.04
C GLY A 24 17.93 -6.52 16.84
N GLU A 25 17.59 -7.54 17.63
CA GLU A 25 16.42 -7.46 18.52
C GLU A 25 16.60 -6.42 19.63
N ARG A 26 17.78 -6.37 20.25
CA ARG A 26 18.09 -5.36 21.26
C ARG A 26 18.12 -3.96 20.68
N ALA A 27 18.79 -3.78 19.55
CA ALA A 27 18.83 -2.48 18.88
C ALA A 27 17.44 -2.01 18.41
N ARG A 28 16.53 -2.93 18.03
CA ARG A 28 15.12 -2.62 17.75
C ARG A 28 14.34 -2.22 19.00
N HIS A 29 14.56 -2.90 20.13
CA HIS A 29 13.98 -2.50 21.40
C HIS A 29 14.46 -1.09 21.80
N ASP A 30 15.74 -0.80 21.61
CA ASP A 30 16.30 0.53 21.91
C ASP A 30 15.71 1.64 21.03
N LEU A 31 15.23 1.34 19.82
CA LEU A 31 14.52 2.34 18.99
C LEU A 31 13.19 2.81 19.60
N ASP A 32 12.53 1.94 20.35
CA ASP A 32 11.24 2.25 20.98
C ASP A 32 11.46 3.15 22.22
N ASP A 33 12.53 2.90 22.97
CA ASP A 33 12.79 3.56 24.25
C ASP A 33 13.76 4.75 24.18
N ASP A 34 14.67 4.80 23.19
CA ASP A 34 15.72 5.84 23.09
C ASP A 34 15.48 6.79 21.89
N PRO A 35 15.16 8.08 22.15
CA PRO A 35 14.95 9.07 21.10
C PRO A 35 16.23 9.38 20.29
N GLU A 36 17.42 9.27 20.89
CA GLU A 36 18.70 9.50 20.20
C GLU A 36 18.98 8.38 19.19
N MET A 37 18.69 7.14 19.56
CA MET A 37 18.78 5.97 18.69
C MET A 37 17.82 6.10 17.50
N ARG A 38 16.58 6.56 17.75
CA ARG A 38 15.59 6.79 16.71
C ARG A 38 15.99 7.87 15.71
N GLU A 39 16.58 8.96 16.20
CA GLU A 39 17.09 10.02 15.35
C GLU A 39 18.27 9.56 14.49
N ALA A 40 19.21 8.81 15.08
CA ALA A 40 20.34 8.23 14.36
C ALA A 40 19.90 7.22 13.29
N TYR A 41 18.92 6.37 13.60
CA TYR A 41 18.36 5.42 12.63
C TYR A 41 17.69 6.14 11.46
N ARG A 42 16.85 7.16 11.75
CA ARG A 42 16.24 7.99 10.72
C ARG A 42 17.29 8.63 9.81
N TYR A 43 18.35 9.21 10.40
CA TYR A 43 19.45 9.80 9.65
C TYR A 43 20.07 8.81 8.66
N TRP A 44 20.37 7.59 9.11
CA TRP A 44 20.94 6.56 8.25
C TRP A 44 19.96 6.07 7.18
N SER A 45 18.69 5.83 7.52
CA SER A 45 17.67 5.43 6.54
C SER A 45 17.54 6.45 5.41
N GLU A 46 17.42 7.73 5.75
CA GLU A 46 17.35 8.82 4.76
C GLU A 46 18.61 8.87 3.89
N ARG A 47 19.79 8.72 4.51
CA ARG A 47 21.08 8.73 3.82
C ARG A 47 21.22 7.59 2.81
N PHE A 48 20.74 6.39 3.14
CA PHE A 48 20.77 5.23 2.26
C PHE A 48 19.73 5.34 1.15
N THR A 49 18.49 5.75 1.44
CA THR A 49 17.46 5.97 0.42
C THR A 49 17.95 6.98 -0.64
N ALA A 50 18.54 8.10 -0.22
CA ALA A 50 19.11 9.07 -1.13
C ALA A 50 20.22 8.48 -2.03
N HIS A 51 20.96 7.46 -1.56
CA HIS A 51 21.97 6.80 -2.38
C HIS A 51 21.35 5.88 -3.44
N TYR A 52 20.26 5.21 -3.11
CA TYR A 52 19.48 4.40 -4.06
C TYR A 52 18.81 5.25 -5.15
N ASP A 53 18.31 6.45 -4.80
CA ASP A 53 17.67 7.36 -5.77
C ASP A 53 18.65 7.97 -6.78
N ILE A 54 19.92 8.15 -6.38
CA ILE A 54 20.97 8.75 -7.23
C ILE A 54 21.68 7.67 -8.06
N GLY A 55 21.73 6.43 -7.58
CA GLY A 55 22.35 5.32 -8.29
C GLY A 55 21.47 4.84 -9.44
N ALA A 56 22.02 4.84 -10.65
CA ALA A 56 21.46 4.14 -11.82
C ALA A 56 21.58 2.60 -11.66
N GLY A 57 21.16 2.07 -10.51
CA GLY A 57 20.96 0.64 -10.34
C GLY A 57 19.93 0.19 -11.36
N ALA A 58 20.18 -0.93 -12.05
CA ALA A 58 19.23 -1.47 -12.99
C ALA A 58 17.92 -1.76 -12.23
N GLU A 59 16.86 -1.01 -12.54
CA GLU A 59 15.54 -1.27 -11.99
C GLU A 59 15.12 -2.68 -12.41
N VAL A 60 15.04 -3.60 -11.45
CA VAL A 60 14.57 -4.97 -11.68
C VAL A 60 13.08 -5.00 -11.41
N ALA A 61 12.28 -5.02 -12.47
CA ALA A 61 10.84 -5.10 -12.34
C ALA A 61 10.46 -6.40 -11.59
N PRO A 62 9.70 -6.32 -10.48
CA PRO A 62 9.22 -7.51 -9.79
C PRO A 62 8.20 -8.26 -10.66
N PRO A 63 8.00 -9.58 -10.44
CA PRO A 63 6.94 -10.32 -11.11
C PRO A 63 5.56 -9.66 -10.88
N PRO A 64 4.65 -9.65 -11.88
CA PRO A 64 3.36 -8.95 -11.78
C PRO A 64 2.49 -9.38 -10.59
N ARG A 65 2.65 -10.63 -10.14
CA ARG A 65 1.92 -11.20 -9.00
C ARG A 65 2.33 -10.64 -7.64
N VAL A 66 3.49 -9.99 -7.52
CA VAL A 66 4.04 -9.54 -6.23
C VAL A 66 3.09 -8.55 -5.56
N LEU A 67 2.67 -7.50 -6.27
CA LEU A 67 1.74 -6.50 -5.73
C LEU A 67 0.42 -7.15 -5.31
N SER A 68 -0.16 -7.97 -6.18
CA SER A 68 -1.41 -8.69 -5.91
C SER A 68 -1.35 -9.62 -4.69
N ASN A 69 -0.19 -10.16 -4.35
CA ASN A 69 0.03 -11.01 -3.18
C ASN A 69 0.25 -10.18 -1.90
N ILE A 70 0.94 -9.05 -2.01
CA ILE A 70 1.11 -8.10 -0.91
C ILE A 70 -0.26 -7.57 -0.46
N GLU A 71 -1.07 -7.11 -1.42
CA GLU A 71 -2.42 -6.61 -1.14
C GLU A 71 -3.30 -7.66 -0.48
N LEU A 72 -3.25 -8.91 -0.96
CA LEU A 72 -4.03 -10.01 -0.39
C LEU A 72 -3.58 -10.35 1.03
N THR A 73 -2.27 -10.31 1.30
CA THR A 73 -1.72 -10.57 2.64
C THR A 73 -2.07 -9.46 3.63
N LEU A 74 -1.97 -8.19 3.22
CA LEU A 74 -2.18 -7.04 4.11
C LEU A 74 -3.67 -6.72 4.33
N PHE A 75 -4.51 -6.89 3.31
CA PHE A 75 -5.91 -6.43 3.33
C PHE A 75 -6.94 -7.57 3.22
N GLY A 76 -6.49 -8.81 3.04
CA GLY A 76 -7.37 -9.97 2.86
C GLY A 76 -8.19 -9.92 1.57
N GLU A 77 -9.20 -10.81 1.46
CA GLU A 77 -10.09 -10.90 0.30
C GLU A 77 -11.06 -9.71 0.15
N GLN A 78 -11.16 -8.85 1.17
CA GLN A 78 -12.11 -7.72 1.21
C GLN A 78 -11.86 -6.68 0.10
N SER A 79 -10.66 -6.66 -0.49
CA SER A 79 -10.32 -5.75 -1.59
C SER A 79 -10.86 -6.20 -2.97
N ARG A 80 -11.26 -7.47 -3.16
CA ARG A 80 -11.27 -8.03 -4.53
C ARG A 80 -12.59 -8.22 -5.25
N SER A 81 -13.73 -7.84 -4.69
CA SER A 81 -14.99 -7.97 -5.43
C SER A 81 -15.63 -6.62 -5.72
N VAL A 82 -14.99 -5.80 -6.57
CA VAL A 82 -15.66 -4.64 -7.19
C VAL A 82 -16.96 -5.10 -7.86
N ARG A 83 -16.94 -6.28 -8.50
CA ARG A 83 -18.12 -6.87 -9.14
C ARG A 83 -19.19 -7.31 -8.14
N GLY A 84 -18.81 -7.93 -7.03
CA GLY A 84 -19.73 -8.35 -5.97
C GLY A 84 -20.32 -7.16 -5.23
N GLY A 85 -19.49 -6.17 -4.88
CA GLY A 85 -19.95 -4.92 -4.27
C GLY A 85 -20.91 -4.14 -5.17
N LEU A 86 -20.70 -4.15 -6.49
CA LEU A 86 -21.65 -3.55 -7.44
C LEU A 86 -22.96 -4.33 -7.53
N ILE A 87 -22.92 -5.68 -7.55
CA ILE A 87 -24.13 -6.51 -7.55
C ILE A 87 -24.92 -6.32 -6.24
N ASP A 88 -24.22 -6.27 -5.11
CA ASP A 88 -24.82 -6.07 -3.79
C ASP A 88 -25.40 -4.66 -3.66
N ALA A 89 -24.69 -3.64 -4.15
CA ALA A 89 -25.19 -2.27 -4.21
C ALA A 89 -26.44 -2.12 -5.11
N VAL A 90 -26.48 -2.80 -6.26
CA VAL A 90 -27.68 -2.83 -7.13
C VAL A 90 -28.85 -3.57 -6.46
N ARG A 91 -28.57 -4.60 -5.67
CA ARG A 91 -29.59 -5.41 -4.98
C ARG A 91 -30.08 -4.78 -3.67
N ALA A 92 -29.32 -3.84 -3.11
CA ALA A 92 -29.65 -3.12 -1.89
C ALA A 92 -31.01 -2.41 -2.00
N PRO A 93 -31.87 -2.48 -0.95
CA PRO A 93 -33.23 -1.97 -1.00
C PRO A 93 -33.31 -0.46 -1.23
N GLU A 94 -32.31 0.28 -0.74
CA GLU A 94 -32.18 1.74 -0.91
C GLU A 94 -31.99 2.18 -2.36
N ASN A 95 -31.32 1.37 -3.19
CA ASN A 95 -31.00 1.73 -4.58
C ASN A 95 -32.09 1.30 -5.58
N ARG A 96 -33.14 0.59 -5.14
CA ARG A 96 -34.18 0.04 -6.02
C ARG A 96 -34.89 1.12 -6.84
N ALA A 97 -35.19 2.27 -6.24
CA ALA A 97 -35.85 3.37 -6.95
C ALA A 97 -34.99 3.92 -8.10
N LEU A 98 -33.69 4.10 -7.86
CA LEU A 98 -32.73 4.54 -8.87
C LEU A 98 -32.58 3.51 -9.99
N VAL A 99 -32.45 2.22 -9.63
CA VAL A 99 -32.34 1.12 -10.60
C VAL A 99 -33.58 1.02 -11.49
N VAL A 100 -34.79 1.12 -10.92
CA VAL A 100 -36.05 1.09 -11.69
C VAL A 100 -36.14 2.29 -12.62
N THR A 101 -35.81 3.49 -12.13
CA THR A 101 -35.87 4.71 -12.95
C THR A 101 -34.90 4.64 -14.13
N LEU A 102 -33.67 4.17 -13.89
CA LEU A 102 -32.67 3.97 -14.93
C LEU A 102 -33.11 2.92 -15.95
N ALA A 103 -33.71 1.82 -15.50
CA ALA A 103 -34.23 0.77 -16.38
C ALA A 103 -35.35 1.29 -17.30
N VAL A 104 -36.30 2.06 -16.75
CA VAL A 104 -37.37 2.69 -17.53
C VAL A 104 -36.82 3.69 -18.54
N ALA A 105 -35.90 4.56 -18.11
CA ALA A 105 -35.26 5.51 -19.01
C ALA A 105 -34.52 4.81 -20.17
N LYS A 106 -33.81 3.71 -19.87
CA LYS A 106 -33.09 2.92 -20.88
C LYS A 106 -34.05 2.22 -21.84
N ALA A 107 -35.16 1.68 -21.36
CA ALA A 107 -36.20 1.08 -22.20
C ALA A 107 -36.86 2.11 -23.12
N ALA A 108 -37.18 3.29 -22.60
CA ALA A 108 -37.73 4.40 -23.39
C ALA A 108 -36.76 4.86 -24.48
N LEU A 109 -35.46 4.98 -24.16
CA LEU A 109 -34.43 5.31 -25.13
C LEU A 109 -34.33 4.25 -26.24
N LEU A 110 -34.34 2.96 -25.88
CA LEU A 110 -34.31 1.88 -26.87
C LEU A 110 -35.54 1.87 -27.76
N ALA A 111 -36.74 2.09 -27.18
CA ALA A 111 -37.97 2.20 -27.95
C ALA A 111 -37.92 3.39 -28.92
N TRP A 112 -37.38 4.53 -28.48
CA TRP A 112 -37.15 5.69 -29.34
C TRP A 112 -36.20 5.38 -30.49
N ILE A 113 -35.07 4.72 -30.20
CA ILE A 113 -34.09 4.34 -31.23
C ILE A 113 -34.75 3.41 -32.24
N ILE A 114 -35.44 2.36 -31.79
CA ILE A 114 -36.13 1.42 -32.70
C ILE A 114 -37.16 2.16 -33.56
N TYR A 115 -37.92 3.08 -32.97
CA TYR A 115 -38.88 3.90 -33.70
C TYR A 115 -38.23 4.75 -34.80
N LEU A 116 -36.98 5.22 -34.62
CA LEU A 116 -36.27 5.96 -35.66
C LEU A 116 -35.79 5.08 -36.83
N PHE A 117 -35.71 3.76 -36.63
CA PHE A 117 -35.22 2.80 -37.63
C PHE A 117 -36.32 1.89 -38.21
N VAL A 118 -37.58 2.09 -37.81
CA VAL A 118 -38.79 1.44 -38.35
C VAL A 118 -39.60 2.45 -39.14
#